data_AF-A0A1H2AZR3-F1
#
_entry.id   AF-A0A1H2AZR3-F1
#
_cell.length_a   1.000
_cell.length_b   1.000
_cell.length_c   1.000
_cell.angle_alpha   90.00
_cell.angle_beta   90.00
_cell.angle_gamma   90.00
#
_symmetry.space_group_name_H-M   'P 1'
#
loop_
_entity.id
_entity.type
_entity.pdbx_description
1 polymer ?
#
loop_
_entity_poly.entity_id
_entity_poly.type
_entity_poly.pdbx_seq_one_letter_code
_entity_poly.pdbx_strand_id
1 'polypeptide(L)'
;MNINPYAQTPSTIRFEWGPAGARTIGPGAAIVAVVDVLSFTTSLTVAADRGIEVFPFRWRDERATVFAAEHRATLAVGRSQVGPANPVSLSPVTIRAASGVERLVLPSPNGSTIARILAEQGATVIGVSLRNSRAAAAWTARRLGTLLPPAEAQKSREPTASSPGPGELPVGSPGPGGLPVGSPGPGGLPVGSPGPGGLPVGSLGPGAVAVIAAGEHWAEDGALRPAVEDLWGAGAFIAGLVAEGVLGLSPEALAAVAAYHQANADIRAALRDCASGRELIGGGYPEDVETAAELNASSVVPLLDGERFRPAVS
;
A
#
# COMPACT_ATOMS: atom_id res chain seq x y z
N MET A 1 -10.84 5.74 -26.65
CA MET A 1 -9.69 5.90 -25.73
C MET A 1 -9.10 4.53 -25.50
N ASN A 2 -7.80 4.34 -25.73
CA ASN A 2 -7.16 3.06 -25.41
C ASN A 2 -7.00 2.99 -23.89
N ILE A 3 -7.64 2.01 -23.26
CA ILE A 3 -7.54 1.80 -21.81
C ILE A 3 -6.13 1.28 -21.54
N ASN A 4 -5.36 1.97 -20.71
CA ASN A 4 -4.07 1.46 -20.24
C ASN A 4 -4.34 0.37 -19.18
N PRO A 5 -4.12 -0.93 -19.47
CA PRO A 5 -4.39 -1.99 -18.49
C PRO A 5 -3.52 -1.87 -17.24
N TYR A 6 -2.30 -1.34 -17.37
CA TYR A 6 -1.37 -1.14 -16.26
C TYR A 6 -1.87 -0.11 -15.23
N ALA A 7 -2.80 0.77 -15.62
CA ALA A 7 -3.39 1.74 -14.70
C ALA A 7 -4.43 1.11 -13.75
N GLN A 8 -4.80 -0.16 -13.94
CA GLN A 8 -5.71 -0.92 -13.09
C GLN A 8 -7.04 -0.19 -12.81
N THR A 9 -7.51 0.63 -13.78
CA THR A 9 -8.66 1.53 -13.60
C THR A 9 -10.01 0.86 -13.30
N PRO A 10 -10.26 -0.42 -13.68
CA PRO A 10 -11.46 -1.13 -13.24
C PRO A 10 -11.46 -1.51 -11.74
N SER A 11 -10.33 -1.40 -11.04
CA SER A 11 -10.19 -1.78 -9.64
C SER A 11 -10.25 -0.56 -8.72
N THR A 12 -10.90 -0.74 -7.57
CA THR A 12 -10.93 0.22 -6.46
C THR A 12 -9.61 0.21 -5.70
N ILE A 13 -9.06 -0.97 -5.41
CA ILE A 13 -7.76 -1.12 -4.74
C ILE A 13 -6.74 -1.59 -5.77
N ARG A 14 -5.71 -0.77 -5.98
CA ARG A 14 -4.66 -0.98 -6.98
C ARG A 14 -3.32 -1.14 -6.28
N PHE A 15 -2.44 -1.96 -6.83
CA PHE A 15 -1.11 -2.20 -6.26
C PHE A 15 -0.04 -2.13 -7.34
N GLU A 16 1.04 -1.43 -7.07
CA GLU A 16 2.18 -1.29 -7.98
C GLU A 16 3.48 -1.01 -7.21
N TRP A 17 4.60 -1.05 -7.94
CA TRP A 17 5.92 -0.85 -7.36
C TRP A 17 6.60 0.44 -7.83
N GLY A 18 7.33 1.05 -6.90
CA GLY A 18 8.30 2.09 -7.18
C GLY A 18 7.72 3.35 -7.86
N PRO A 19 8.61 4.25 -8.32
CA PRO A 19 8.20 5.51 -8.95
C PRO A 19 7.43 5.36 -10.27
N ALA A 20 7.71 4.29 -11.04
CA ALA A 20 7.02 4.05 -12.32
C ALA A 20 5.58 3.60 -12.10
N GLY A 21 5.36 2.68 -11.15
CA GLY A 21 4.05 2.25 -10.71
C GLY A 21 3.25 3.39 -10.10
N ALA A 22 3.87 4.21 -9.24
CA ALA A 22 3.27 5.41 -8.66
C ALA A 22 2.69 6.36 -9.72
N ARG A 23 3.45 6.65 -10.79
CA ARG A 23 2.98 7.48 -11.90
C ARG A 23 1.88 6.84 -12.73
N THR A 24 1.81 5.51 -12.72
CA THR A 24 0.87 4.74 -13.54
C THR A 24 -0.51 4.62 -12.88
N ILE A 25 -0.55 4.27 -11.59
CA ILE A 25 -1.81 4.00 -10.88
C ILE A 25 -2.24 5.12 -9.91
N GLY A 26 -1.32 6.03 -9.56
CA GLY A 26 -1.59 7.17 -8.68
C GLY A 26 -2.58 8.19 -9.25
N PRO A 27 -2.50 8.57 -10.55
CA PRO A 27 -3.46 9.50 -11.13
C PRO A 27 -4.91 9.00 -11.00
N GLY A 28 -5.77 9.85 -10.44
CA GLY A 28 -7.19 9.55 -10.22
C GLY A 28 -7.49 8.69 -8.98
N ALA A 29 -6.49 8.27 -8.21
CA ALA A 29 -6.71 7.69 -6.90
C ALA A 29 -7.09 8.79 -5.89
N ALA A 30 -8.05 8.50 -5.02
CA ALA A 30 -8.45 9.39 -3.93
C ALA A 30 -7.35 9.47 -2.86
N ILE A 31 -6.70 8.33 -2.60
CA ILE A 31 -5.65 8.16 -1.60
C ILE A 31 -4.55 7.31 -2.24
N VAL A 32 -3.30 7.69 -1.98
CA VAL A 32 -2.12 6.91 -2.35
C VAL A 32 -1.35 6.52 -1.09
N ALA A 33 -1.24 5.22 -0.82
CA ALA A 33 -0.47 4.67 0.27
C ALA A 33 0.94 4.33 -0.21
N VAL A 34 1.96 4.91 0.42
CA VAL A 34 3.36 4.53 0.21
C VAL A 34 3.76 3.54 1.29
N VAL A 35 4.37 2.43 0.89
CA VAL A 35 4.85 1.34 1.75
C VAL A 35 6.34 1.13 1.53
N ASP A 36 7.13 1.27 2.60
CA ASP A 36 8.59 1.08 2.63
C ASP A 36 8.95 0.60 4.04
N VAL A 37 8.85 -0.71 4.27
CA VAL A 37 8.85 -1.34 5.60
C VAL A 37 10.22 -1.25 6.25
N LEU A 38 11.29 -1.44 5.48
CA LEU A 38 12.67 -1.39 5.94
C LEU A 38 13.40 -0.27 5.17
N SER A 39 13.26 1.01 5.56
CA SER A 39 12.80 1.46 6.88
C SER A 39 11.99 2.76 6.86
N PHE A 40 11.71 3.36 5.70
CA PHE A 40 11.20 4.73 5.65
C PHE A 40 9.82 4.87 6.31
N THR A 41 8.83 4.04 5.94
CA THR A 41 7.49 4.15 6.53
C THR A 41 7.45 3.68 7.97
N THR A 42 8.29 2.72 8.36
CA THR A 42 8.46 2.34 9.78
C THR A 42 9.01 3.53 10.58
N SER A 43 10.07 4.18 10.11
CA SER A 43 10.65 5.39 10.68
C SER A 43 9.62 6.52 10.78
N LEU A 44 8.82 6.68 9.73
CA LEU A 44 7.76 7.67 9.65
C LEU A 44 6.65 7.42 10.69
N THR A 45 6.21 6.18 10.89
CA THR A 45 5.22 5.87 11.93
C THR A 45 5.77 6.10 13.33
N VAL A 46 7.05 5.80 13.60
CA VAL A 46 7.68 6.09 14.89
C VAL A 46 7.79 7.60 15.13
N ALA A 47 8.13 8.37 14.10
CA ALA A 47 8.14 9.83 14.18
C ALA A 47 6.73 10.37 14.47
N ALA A 48 5.70 9.86 13.78
CA ALA A 48 4.32 10.29 13.96
C ALA A 48 3.76 9.94 15.35
N ASP A 49 4.10 8.78 15.91
CA ASP A 49 3.76 8.41 17.30
C ASP A 49 4.31 9.42 18.32
N ARG A 50 5.41 10.09 17.97
CA ARG A 50 6.06 11.12 18.80
C ARG A 50 5.60 12.55 18.47
N GLY A 51 4.67 12.71 17.53
CA GLY A 51 4.21 14.02 17.05
C GLY A 51 5.26 14.78 16.24
N ILE A 52 6.28 14.10 15.71
CA ILE A 52 7.34 14.72 14.90
C ILE A 52 6.80 14.95 13.48
N GLU A 53 6.92 16.17 12.97
CA GLU A 53 6.64 16.47 11.57
C GLU A 53 7.81 15.98 10.70
N VAL A 54 7.52 15.21 9.66
CA VAL A 54 8.56 14.63 8.79
C VAL A 54 8.50 15.20 7.39
N PHE A 55 9.57 15.85 6.95
CA PHE A 55 9.76 16.30 5.59
C PHE A 55 10.46 15.19 4.78
N PRO A 56 9.76 14.50 3.85
CA PRO A 56 10.39 13.52 2.99
C PRO A 56 11.33 14.22 2.00
N PHE A 57 12.56 13.74 1.91
CA PHE A 57 13.56 14.30 1.00
C PHE A 57 14.18 13.21 0.13
N ARG A 58 14.45 13.50 -1.16
CA ARG A 58 14.84 12.46 -2.13
C ARG A 58 16.24 11.93 -1.89
N TRP A 59 17.20 12.82 -1.70
CA TRP A 59 18.62 12.48 -1.69
C TRP A 59 19.32 13.12 -0.52
N ARG A 60 20.27 12.38 0.06
CA ARG A 60 21.10 12.91 1.12
C ARG A 60 22.31 13.63 0.54
N ASP A 61 22.12 14.89 0.19
CA ASP A 61 23.14 15.78 -0.38
C ASP A 61 23.13 17.16 0.31
N GLU A 62 23.98 18.08 -0.14
CA GLU A 62 24.09 19.44 0.43
C GLU A 62 22.76 20.19 0.44
N ARG A 63 21.84 19.89 -0.48
CA ARG A 63 20.51 20.51 -0.54
C ARG A 63 19.65 20.09 0.64
N ALA A 64 19.83 18.87 1.15
CA ALA A 64 19.11 18.41 2.34
C ALA A 64 19.50 19.21 3.58
N THR A 65 20.76 19.63 3.70
CA THR A 65 21.26 20.48 4.80
C THR A 65 20.65 21.88 4.73
N VAL A 66 20.64 22.48 3.54
CA VAL A 66 20.03 23.81 3.33
C VAL A 66 18.54 23.75 3.63
N PHE A 67 17.83 22.75 3.09
CA PHE A 67 16.41 22.53 3.32
C PHE A 67 16.09 22.33 4.82
N ALA A 68 16.89 21.53 5.53
CA ALA A 68 16.72 21.35 6.97
C ALA A 68 16.86 22.66 7.76
N ALA A 69 17.83 23.51 7.40
CA ALA A 69 18.01 24.81 8.02
C ALA A 69 16.82 25.75 7.75
N GLU A 70 16.33 25.82 6.51
CA GLU A 70 15.19 26.64 6.10
C GLU A 70 13.90 26.26 6.87
N HIS A 71 13.68 24.97 7.06
CA HIS A 71 12.51 24.44 7.77
C HIS A 71 12.69 24.34 9.30
N ARG A 72 13.87 24.73 9.82
CA ARG A 72 14.27 24.56 11.23
C ARG A 72 14.04 23.12 11.71
N ALA A 73 14.49 22.17 10.90
CA ALA A 73 14.32 20.74 11.11
C ALA A 73 15.67 20.06 11.36
N THR A 74 15.66 19.00 12.16
CA THR A 74 16.81 18.10 12.29
C THR A 74 16.97 17.30 10.99
N LEU A 75 18.18 17.18 10.46
CA LEU A 75 18.46 16.34 9.29
C LEU A 75 18.83 14.93 9.74
N ALA A 76 18.12 13.91 9.24
CA ALA A 76 18.53 12.53 9.42
C ALA A 76 19.84 12.25 8.66
N VAL A 77 20.85 11.76 9.39
CA VAL A 77 22.13 11.35 8.85
C VAL A 77 22.13 9.85 8.47
N GLY A 78 23.25 9.37 7.95
CA GLY A 78 23.45 7.97 7.66
C GLY A 78 23.67 7.22 8.96
N ARG A 79 23.26 5.95 9.01
CA ARG A 79 23.32 5.16 10.25
C ARG A 79 24.72 5.14 10.87
N SER A 80 25.77 5.03 10.05
CA SER A 80 27.18 5.06 10.49
C SER A 80 27.68 6.43 10.99
N GLN A 81 26.90 7.49 10.77
CA GLN A 81 27.25 8.87 11.15
C GLN A 81 26.43 9.37 12.35
N VAL A 82 25.60 8.50 12.95
CA VAL A 82 24.85 8.81 14.15
C VAL A 82 25.82 9.04 15.31
N GLY A 83 25.60 10.13 16.03
CA GLY A 83 26.41 10.50 17.18
C GLY A 83 25.81 11.68 17.93
N PRO A 84 26.48 12.20 18.98
CA PRO A 84 25.91 13.25 19.84
C PRO A 84 25.45 14.51 19.09
N ALA A 85 26.16 14.90 18.04
CA ALA A 85 25.80 16.07 17.22
C ALA A 85 24.71 15.79 16.17
N ASN A 86 24.55 14.54 15.76
CA ASN A 86 23.59 14.10 14.73
C ASN A 86 22.87 12.84 15.21
N PRO A 87 21.87 12.96 16.10
CA PRO A 87 21.33 11.81 16.83
C PRO A 87 20.34 10.97 16.01
N VAL A 88 19.93 11.41 14.82
CA VAL A 88 18.85 10.79 14.04
C VAL A 88 19.35 10.31 12.69
N SER A 89 18.88 9.14 12.25
CA SER A 89 19.10 8.59 10.91
C SER A 89 17.78 8.06 10.31
N LEU A 90 17.85 7.45 9.12
CA LEU A 90 16.76 6.61 8.58
C LEU A 90 16.65 5.27 9.35
N SER A 91 16.63 5.33 10.68
CA SER A 91 16.40 4.19 11.57
C SER A 91 15.26 4.56 12.51
N PRO A 92 14.22 3.71 12.64
CA PRO A 92 13.16 3.96 13.61
C PRO A 92 13.69 3.97 15.05
N VAL A 93 14.77 3.25 15.33
CA VAL A 93 15.37 3.17 16.67
C VAL A 93 15.99 4.51 17.08
N THR A 94 16.73 5.15 16.17
CA THR A 94 17.35 6.46 16.46
C THR A 94 16.30 7.56 16.62
N ILE A 95 15.24 7.55 15.80
CA ILE A 95 14.10 8.46 15.93
C ILE A 95 13.38 8.25 17.28
N ARG A 96 13.17 6.99 17.69
CA ARG A 96 12.53 6.67 18.97
C ARG A 96 13.31 7.19 20.17
N ALA A 97 14.64 7.11 20.11
CA ALA A 97 15.54 7.56 21.17
C ALA A 97 15.76 9.09 21.18
N ALA A 98 15.55 9.76 20.05
CA ALA A 98 15.84 11.19 19.90
C ALA A 98 14.95 12.06 20.79
N SER A 99 15.55 13.01 21.50
CA SER A 99 14.84 13.97 22.35
C SER A 99 14.91 15.38 21.75
N GLY A 100 13.85 16.18 21.92
CA GLY A 100 13.82 17.57 21.45
C GLY A 100 13.71 17.75 19.93
N VAL A 101 13.41 16.68 19.18
CA VAL A 101 13.18 16.76 17.73
C VAL A 101 11.70 16.96 17.48
N GLU A 102 11.31 18.12 16.94
CA GLU A 102 9.92 18.42 16.56
C GLU A 102 9.70 18.28 15.05
N ARG A 103 10.73 18.55 14.26
CA ARG A 103 10.73 18.48 12.80
C ARG A 103 11.94 17.72 12.30
N LEU A 104 11.72 16.82 11.36
CA LEU A 104 12.74 15.94 10.82
C LEU A 104 12.74 15.98 9.30
N VAL A 105 13.87 16.30 8.69
CA VAL A 105 14.11 16.00 7.26
C VAL A 105 14.60 14.58 7.17
N LEU A 106 13.90 13.73 6.41
CA LEU A 106 14.18 12.31 6.29
C LEU A 106 14.52 11.94 4.83
N PRO A 107 15.81 11.94 4.46
CA PRO A 107 16.23 11.46 3.16
C PRO A 107 15.98 9.96 2.99
N SER A 108 15.33 9.57 1.90
CA SER A 108 15.22 8.17 1.47
C SER A 108 15.17 8.10 -0.05
N PRO A 109 16.00 7.24 -0.69
CA PRO A 109 16.02 7.11 -2.15
C PRO A 109 14.71 6.55 -2.70
N ASN A 110 13.99 5.76 -1.89
CA ASN A 110 12.80 5.02 -2.30
C ASN A 110 11.53 5.72 -1.78
N GLY A 111 11.09 5.43 -0.55
CA GLY A 111 9.82 5.92 -0.01
C GLY A 111 9.65 7.45 -0.01
N SER A 112 10.67 8.23 0.39
CA SER A 112 10.59 9.70 0.33
C SER A 112 10.46 10.22 -1.10
N THR A 113 11.16 9.60 -2.05
CA THR A 113 11.08 9.97 -3.48
C THR A 113 9.69 9.75 -4.04
N ILE A 114 9.09 8.59 -3.76
CA ILE A 114 7.73 8.24 -4.19
C ILE A 114 6.72 9.21 -3.59
N ALA A 115 6.78 9.44 -2.27
CA ALA A 115 5.89 10.37 -1.59
C ALA A 115 5.93 11.77 -2.20
N ARG A 116 7.14 12.27 -2.52
CA ARG A 116 7.33 13.60 -3.12
C ARG A 116 6.76 13.67 -4.55
N ILE A 117 6.99 12.64 -5.37
CA ILE A 117 6.44 12.56 -6.74
C ILE A 117 4.91 12.63 -6.71
N LEU A 118 4.29 11.89 -5.80
CA LEU A 118 2.82 11.82 -5.68
C LEU A 118 2.24 13.14 -5.15
N ALA A 119 2.89 13.77 -4.18
CA ALA A 119 2.48 15.08 -3.66
C ALA A 119 2.56 16.18 -4.74
N GLU A 120 3.62 16.19 -5.55
CA GLU A 120 3.75 17.11 -6.70
C GLU A 120 2.62 16.94 -7.73
N GLN A 121 1.98 15.77 -7.76
CA GLN A 121 0.83 15.47 -8.62
C GLN A 121 -0.53 15.75 -7.96
N GLY A 122 -0.54 16.31 -6.75
CA GLY A 122 -1.76 16.65 -6.00
C GLY A 122 -2.46 15.45 -5.35
N ALA A 123 -1.78 14.30 -5.21
CA ALA A 123 -2.35 13.14 -4.55
C ALA A 123 -2.41 13.33 -3.02
N THR A 124 -3.45 12.77 -2.39
CA THR A 124 -3.48 12.61 -0.93
C THR A 124 -2.62 11.41 -0.55
N VAL A 125 -1.44 11.63 0.03
CA VAL A 125 -0.47 10.56 0.30
C VAL A 125 -0.44 10.20 1.78
N ILE A 126 -0.50 8.91 2.09
CA ILE A 126 -0.27 8.39 3.45
C ILE A 126 0.94 7.46 3.51
N GLY A 127 1.65 7.48 4.64
CA GLY A 127 2.71 6.53 4.95
C GLY A 127 2.14 5.31 5.67
N VAL A 128 2.41 4.12 5.14
CA VAL A 128 1.88 2.86 5.67
C VAL A 128 3.00 1.87 5.90
N SER A 129 3.07 1.34 7.12
CA SER A 129 3.95 0.24 7.50
C SER A 129 3.13 -0.86 8.18
N LEU A 130 3.78 -1.98 8.52
CA LEU A 130 3.16 -3.01 9.36
C LEU A 130 2.68 -2.43 10.71
N ARG A 131 3.38 -1.41 11.24
CA ARG A 131 3.06 -0.80 12.54
C ARG A 131 1.70 -0.12 12.59
N ASN A 132 1.23 0.44 11.48
CA ASN A 132 -0.03 1.19 11.45
C ASN A 132 -1.05 0.66 10.42
N SER A 133 -0.81 -0.51 9.83
CA SER A 133 -1.62 -1.04 8.72
C SER A 133 -3.13 -1.04 8.97
N ARG A 134 -3.59 -1.47 10.15
CA ARG A 134 -5.01 -1.45 10.53
C ARG A 134 -5.56 -0.03 10.71
N ALA A 135 -4.81 0.84 11.37
CA ALA A 135 -5.24 2.22 11.60
C ALA A 135 -5.33 3.01 10.29
N ALA A 136 -4.34 2.83 9.41
CA ALA A 136 -4.32 3.38 8.07
C ALA A 136 -5.50 2.88 7.24
N ALA A 137 -5.82 1.57 7.30
CA ALA A 137 -6.95 1.00 6.58
C ALA A 137 -8.29 1.60 7.04
N ALA A 138 -8.53 1.65 8.35
CA ALA A 138 -9.75 2.22 8.92
C ALA A 138 -9.89 3.72 8.58
N TRP A 139 -8.79 4.48 8.65
CA TRP A 139 -8.79 5.89 8.24
C TRP A 139 -9.12 6.05 6.76
N THR A 140 -8.51 5.23 5.90
CA THR A 140 -8.74 5.24 4.44
C THR A 140 -10.20 4.91 4.13
N ALA A 141 -10.76 3.85 4.72
CA ALA A 141 -12.14 3.45 4.50
C ALA A 141 -13.13 4.56 4.89
N ARG A 142 -12.95 5.18 6.06
CA ARG A 142 -13.77 6.34 6.47
C ARG A 142 -13.66 7.49 5.48
N ARG A 143 -12.44 7.80 5.02
CA ARG A 143 -12.21 8.90 4.07
C ARG A 143 -12.88 8.62 2.73
N LEU A 144 -12.82 7.39 2.21
CA LEU A 144 -13.55 7.00 1.00
C LEU A 144 -15.07 7.12 1.18
N GLY A 145 -15.60 6.71 2.34
CA GLY A 145 -17.01 6.86 2.68
C GLY A 145 -17.51 8.31 2.68
N THR A 146 -16.64 9.28 3.02
CA THR A 146 -16.97 10.72 2.92
C THR A 146 -16.94 11.27 1.49
N LEU A 147 -16.24 10.59 0.57
CA LEU A 147 -16.06 11.02 -0.82
C LEU A 147 -17.13 10.43 -1.76
N LEU A 148 -17.80 9.36 -1.34
CA LEU A 148 -18.88 8.72 -2.08
C LEU A 148 -20.24 9.18 -1.53
N PRO A 149 -21.22 9.51 -2.39
CA PRO A 149 -22.57 9.81 -1.91
C PRO A 149 -23.17 8.57 -1.21
N PRO A 150 -24.05 8.76 -0.21
CA PRO A 150 -24.67 7.64 0.49
C PRO A 150 -25.41 6.71 -0.49
N ALA A 151 -25.34 5.40 -0.23
CA ALA A 151 -25.80 4.32 -1.10
C ALA A 151 -27.27 4.43 -1.56
N GLU A 152 -28.09 5.23 -0.88
CA GLU A 152 -29.48 5.50 -1.25
C GLU A 152 -29.61 6.27 -2.58
N ALA A 153 -28.60 7.05 -2.98
CA ALA A 153 -28.61 7.79 -4.25
C ALA A 153 -28.34 6.93 -5.49
N GLN A 154 -27.91 5.67 -5.34
CA GLN A 154 -27.60 4.75 -6.44
C GLN A 154 -28.74 3.76 -6.75
N LYS A 155 -29.71 3.59 -5.85
CA LYS A 155 -30.89 2.70 -6.08
C LYS A 155 -31.90 3.26 -7.09
N SER A 156 -31.83 4.53 -7.46
CA SER A 156 -32.77 5.19 -8.38
C SER A 156 -32.41 5.06 -9.87
N ARG A 157 -31.42 4.23 -10.23
CA ARG A 157 -30.96 4.05 -11.62
C ARG A 157 -31.00 2.61 -12.13
N GLU A 158 -31.87 1.75 -11.59
CA GLU A 158 -32.21 0.51 -12.29
C GLU A 158 -33.14 0.81 -13.47
N PRO A 159 -32.81 0.37 -14.71
CA PRO A 159 -33.77 0.36 -15.80
C PRO A 159 -34.83 -0.70 -15.49
N THR A 160 -36.10 -0.31 -15.53
CA THR A 160 -37.25 -1.24 -15.46
C THR A 160 -37.08 -2.33 -16.53
N ALA A 161 -36.86 -3.57 -16.11
CA ALA A 161 -36.81 -4.71 -17.00
C ALA A 161 -38.20 -4.94 -17.63
N SER A 162 -38.30 -4.79 -18.95
CA SER A 162 -39.41 -5.29 -19.74
C SER A 162 -39.26 -6.81 -19.91
N SER A 163 -40.28 -7.56 -19.48
CA SER A 163 -40.34 -9.02 -19.66
C SER A 163 -40.28 -9.42 -21.14
N PRO A 164 -39.50 -10.46 -21.52
CA PRO A 164 -39.73 -11.17 -22.77
C PRO A 164 -40.85 -12.22 -22.57
N GLY A 165 -41.74 -12.33 -23.56
CA GLY A 165 -42.82 -13.33 -23.60
C GLY A 165 -42.32 -14.77 -23.75
N PRO A 166 -43.22 -15.77 -23.62
CA PRO A 166 -42.83 -17.17 -23.55
C PRO A 166 -42.47 -17.69 -24.95
N GLY A 167 -41.20 -18.08 -25.14
CA GLY A 167 -40.75 -18.88 -26.27
C GLY A 167 -40.59 -20.34 -25.84
N GLU A 168 -41.27 -21.25 -26.53
CA GLU A 168 -41.23 -22.70 -26.33
C GLU A 168 -39.82 -23.28 -26.52
N LEU A 169 -39.46 -24.25 -25.68
CA LEU A 169 -38.29 -25.12 -25.86
C LEU A 169 -38.74 -26.50 -26.37
N PRO A 170 -38.12 -27.09 -27.39
CA PRO A 170 -38.45 -28.45 -27.79
C PRO A 170 -37.80 -29.47 -26.83
N VAL A 171 -38.63 -30.36 -26.32
CA VAL A 171 -38.26 -31.56 -25.56
C VAL A 171 -37.69 -32.62 -26.49
N GLY A 172 -36.43 -32.99 -26.28
CA GLY A 172 -35.81 -34.20 -26.85
C GLY A 172 -35.72 -35.30 -25.80
N SER A 173 -36.34 -36.46 -26.08
CA SER A 173 -36.32 -37.66 -25.24
C SER A 173 -34.94 -38.34 -25.24
N PRO A 174 -34.46 -38.91 -24.10
CA PRO A 174 -33.28 -39.77 -24.10
C PRO A 174 -33.65 -41.26 -24.32
N GLY A 175 -32.92 -41.94 -25.20
CA GLY A 175 -32.92 -43.41 -25.33
C GLY A 175 -32.00 -44.08 -24.29
N PRO A 176 -32.13 -45.39 -24.03
CA PRO A 176 -31.53 -46.05 -22.88
C PRO A 176 -30.16 -46.68 -23.20
N GLY A 177 -29.23 -46.65 -22.24
CA GLY A 177 -28.11 -47.60 -22.19
C GLY A 177 -26.81 -47.09 -21.54
N GLY A 178 -26.50 -47.59 -20.34
CA GLY A 178 -25.13 -47.66 -19.78
C GLY A 178 -24.90 -46.92 -18.45
N LEU A 179 -24.77 -47.65 -17.35
CA LEU A 179 -24.19 -47.23 -16.06
C LEU A 179 -22.88 -48.06 -15.80
N PRO A 180 -22.02 -47.76 -14.81
CA PRO A 180 -20.82 -46.94 -14.98
C PRO A 180 -19.54 -47.70 -14.59
N VAL A 181 -18.36 -47.21 -14.98
CA VAL A 181 -17.10 -47.61 -14.32
C VAL A 181 -16.31 -46.35 -14.01
N GLY A 182 -16.07 -46.12 -12.73
CA GLY A 182 -15.46 -44.91 -12.20
C GLY A 182 -13.93 -44.94 -12.18
N SER A 183 -13.36 -43.75 -12.11
CA SER A 183 -12.07 -43.43 -11.48
C SER A 183 -12.07 -41.94 -11.10
N PRO A 184 -11.37 -41.55 -10.01
CA PRO A 184 -11.70 -40.36 -9.23
C PRO A 184 -11.24 -39.07 -9.91
N GLY A 185 -12.12 -38.08 -9.98
CA GLY A 185 -11.78 -36.74 -10.43
C GLY A 185 -11.04 -35.95 -9.34
N PRO A 186 -10.16 -35.00 -9.70
CA PRO A 186 -9.74 -33.97 -8.77
C PRO A 186 -10.92 -33.04 -8.55
N GLY A 187 -11.27 -32.78 -7.28
CA GLY A 187 -12.30 -31.82 -6.91
C GLY A 187 -11.92 -30.42 -7.39
N GLY A 188 -12.48 -30.00 -8.52
CA GLY A 188 -12.47 -28.61 -8.94
C GLY A 188 -13.46 -27.83 -8.08
N LEU A 189 -12.95 -26.83 -7.36
CA LEU A 189 -13.79 -25.77 -6.80
C LEU A 189 -14.53 -25.08 -7.96
N PRO A 190 -15.83 -24.75 -7.83
CA PRO A 190 -16.54 -24.04 -8.89
C PRO A 190 -16.02 -22.60 -8.95
N VAL A 191 -15.13 -22.34 -9.91
CA VAL A 191 -14.86 -20.98 -10.37
C VAL A 191 -16.04 -20.61 -11.26
N GLY A 192 -16.97 -19.83 -10.71
CA GLY A 192 -18.03 -19.22 -11.51
C GLY A 192 -17.40 -18.27 -12.52
N SER A 193 -17.49 -18.60 -13.81
CA SER A 193 -17.19 -17.66 -14.89
C SER A 193 -18.16 -16.48 -14.81
N PRO A 194 -17.70 -15.22 -14.85
CA PRO A 194 -18.61 -14.09 -15.02
C PRO A 194 -19.23 -14.18 -16.42
N GLY A 195 -20.55 -14.19 -16.51
CA GLY A 195 -21.27 -14.12 -17.79
C GLY A 195 -20.99 -12.81 -18.55
N PRO A 196 -21.38 -12.70 -19.83
CA PRO A 196 -21.08 -11.56 -20.70
C PRO A 196 -22.01 -10.37 -20.43
N GLY A 197 -22.21 -10.04 -19.15
CA GLY A 197 -22.86 -8.81 -18.72
C GLY A 197 -21.80 -7.72 -18.57
N GLY A 198 -21.49 -7.05 -19.69
CA GLY A 198 -20.62 -5.88 -19.67
C GLY A 198 -21.20 -4.80 -18.76
N LEU A 199 -20.67 -4.67 -17.55
CA LEU A 199 -20.83 -3.44 -16.77
C LEU A 199 -20.19 -2.31 -17.58
N PRO A 200 -20.85 -1.14 -17.69
CA PRO A 200 -20.30 -0.03 -18.46
C PRO A 200 -18.94 0.33 -17.88
N VAL A 201 -17.91 0.27 -18.73
CA VAL A 201 -16.55 0.74 -18.44
C VAL A 201 -16.58 2.27 -18.43
N GLY A 202 -17.19 2.82 -17.39
CA GLY A 202 -17.05 4.20 -16.99
C GLY A 202 -15.96 4.27 -15.94
N SER A 203 -15.12 5.31 -16.00
CA SER A 203 -14.10 5.55 -14.98
C SER A 203 -14.68 5.38 -13.58
N LEU A 204 -14.20 4.39 -12.81
CA LEU A 204 -14.41 4.44 -11.38
C LEU A 204 -13.67 5.68 -10.87
N GLY A 205 -14.50 6.68 -10.55
CA GLY A 205 -14.09 8.03 -10.18
C GLY A 205 -13.46 8.09 -8.78
N PRO A 206 -13.62 9.20 -8.03
CA PRO A 206 -12.81 9.66 -6.89
C PRO A 206 -12.83 8.80 -5.60
N GLY A 207 -12.83 7.47 -5.70
CA GLY A 207 -12.87 6.52 -4.59
C GLY A 207 -11.85 5.37 -4.67
N ALA A 208 -10.90 5.40 -5.60
CA ALA A 208 -9.85 4.39 -5.69
C ALA A 208 -8.70 4.65 -4.70
N VAL A 209 -8.06 3.57 -4.24
CA VAL A 209 -6.84 3.59 -3.42
C VAL A 209 -5.71 2.97 -4.24
N ALA A 210 -4.62 3.72 -4.40
CA ALA A 210 -3.39 3.19 -4.98
C ALA A 210 -2.39 2.85 -3.87
N VAL A 211 -1.85 1.64 -3.88
CA VAL A 211 -0.85 1.18 -2.92
C VAL A 211 0.48 1.00 -3.64
N ILE A 212 1.50 1.74 -3.24
CA ILE A 212 2.82 1.72 -3.85
C ILE A 212 3.83 1.12 -2.88
N ALA A 213 4.27 -0.10 -3.17
CA ALA A 213 5.43 -0.68 -2.52
C ALA A 213 6.70 -0.03 -3.08
N ALA A 214 7.58 0.45 -2.21
CA ALA A 214 8.75 1.23 -2.62
C ALA A 214 9.75 0.37 -3.39
N GLY A 215 9.99 -0.84 -2.90
CA GLY A 215 11.04 -1.71 -3.41
C GLY A 215 12.43 -1.15 -3.09
N GLU A 216 13.43 -1.86 -3.60
CA GLU A 216 14.83 -1.48 -3.53
C GLU A 216 15.42 -1.29 -4.93
N HIS A 217 16.69 -0.90 -5.01
CA HIS A 217 17.41 -0.84 -6.28
C HIS A 217 18.61 -1.77 -6.27
N TRP A 218 18.83 -2.48 -7.38
CA TRP A 218 20.08 -3.22 -7.58
C TRP A 218 21.27 -2.25 -7.67
N ALA A 219 22.39 -2.62 -7.08
CA ALA A 219 23.57 -1.75 -7.03
C ALA A 219 24.23 -1.60 -8.41
N GLU A 220 24.08 -2.60 -9.27
CA GLU A 220 24.73 -2.72 -10.56
C GLU A 220 24.13 -1.78 -11.62
N ASP A 221 22.80 -1.71 -11.72
CA ASP A 221 22.09 -0.99 -12.78
C ASP A 221 21.01 -0.03 -12.26
N GLY A 222 20.79 0.01 -10.94
CA GLY A 222 19.75 0.83 -10.33
C GLY A 222 18.33 0.37 -10.66
N ALA A 223 18.15 -0.82 -11.25
CA ALA A 223 16.82 -1.34 -11.56
C ALA A 223 16.05 -1.66 -10.28
N LEU A 224 14.74 -1.49 -10.34
CA LEU A 224 13.83 -1.82 -9.23
C LEU A 224 13.95 -3.31 -8.89
N ARG A 225 14.25 -3.58 -7.62
CA ARG A 225 14.18 -4.89 -6.97
C ARG A 225 12.93 -4.91 -6.09
N PRO A 226 11.92 -5.75 -6.38
CA PRO A 226 10.82 -5.97 -5.46
C PRO A 226 11.33 -6.41 -4.08
N ALA A 227 10.97 -5.64 -3.06
CA ALA A 227 11.26 -5.91 -1.67
C ALA A 227 10.09 -6.68 -1.07
N VAL A 228 10.31 -7.92 -0.65
CA VAL A 228 9.21 -8.81 -0.21
C VAL A 228 8.52 -8.28 1.04
N GLU A 229 9.26 -7.60 1.92
CA GLU A 229 8.74 -6.92 3.09
C GLU A 229 7.78 -5.79 2.76
N ASP A 230 8.00 -5.06 1.66
CA ASP A 230 7.08 -4.02 1.20
C ASP A 230 5.79 -4.63 0.64
N LEU A 231 5.90 -5.79 -0.03
CA LEU A 231 4.73 -6.56 -0.45
C LEU A 231 3.90 -7.00 0.76
N TRP A 232 4.54 -7.47 1.83
CA TRP A 232 3.86 -7.85 3.06
C TRP A 232 3.22 -6.65 3.77
N GLY A 233 3.92 -5.51 3.84
CA GLY A 233 3.37 -4.27 4.37
C GLY A 233 2.15 -3.78 3.59
N ALA A 234 2.21 -3.83 2.27
CA ALA A 234 1.10 -3.49 1.39
C ALA A 234 -0.06 -4.46 1.56
N GLY A 235 0.22 -5.76 1.60
CA GLY A 235 -0.77 -6.81 1.83
C GLY A 235 -1.48 -6.67 3.18
N ALA A 236 -0.75 -6.29 4.25
CA ALA A 236 -1.34 -6.02 5.57
C ALA A 236 -2.35 -4.88 5.53
N PHE A 237 -2.00 -3.79 4.86
CA PHE A 237 -2.88 -2.64 4.67
C PHE A 237 -4.11 -2.98 3.81
N ILE A 238 -3.91 -3.66 2.69
CA ILE A 238 -4.99 -4.06 1.78
C ILE A 238 -5.94 -5.05 2.47
N ALA A 239 -5.41 -6.02 3.23
CA ALA A 239 -6.24 -6.93 4.04
C ALA A 239 -7.07 -6.15 5.07
N GLY A 240 -6.50 -5.10 5.67
CA GLY A 240 -7.22 -4.16 6.52
C GLY A 240 -8.36 -3.45 5.78
N LEU A 241 -8.12 -2.95 4.56
CA LEU A 241 -9.16 -2.29 3.75
C LEU A 241 -10.33 -3.23 3.45
N VAL A 242 -10.05 -4.50 3.14
CA VAL A 242 -11.07 -5.53 2.93
C VAL A 242 -11.87 -5.78 4.21
N ALA A 243 -11.21 -5.83 5.37
CA ALA A 243 -11.87 -5.99 6.65
C ALA A 243 -12.81 -4.79 6.99
N GLU A 244 -12.49 -3.60 6.49
CA GLU A 244 -13.32 -2.39 6.59
C GLU A 244 -14.40 -2.30 5.48
N GLY A 245 -14.52 -3.33 4.63
CA GLY A 245 -15.55 -3.43 3.59
C GLY A 245 -15.21 -2.75 2.26
N VAL A 246 -13.95 -2.31 2.05
CA VAL A 246 -13.51 -1.80 0.75
C VAL A 246 -13.19 -2.97 -0.18
N LEU A 247 -13.97 -3.13 -1.25
CA LEU A 247 -13.87 -4.23 -2.20
C LEU A 247 -13.34 -3.77 -3.56
N GLY A 248 -13.12 -4.71 -4.48
CA GLY A 248 -12.67 -4.43 -5.86
C GLY A 248 -11.15 -4.34 -5.98
N LEU A 249 -10.47 -5.40 -5.55
CA LEU A 249 -9.02 -5.52 -5.62
C LEU A 249 -8.59 -5.87 -7.04
N SER A 250 -7.51 -5.26 -7.51
CA SER A 250 -6.80 -5.75 -8.68
C SER A 250 -6.14 -7.12 -8.40
N PRO A 251 -5.83 -7.91 -9.44
CA PRO A 251 -5.04 -9.14 -9.28
C PRO A 251 -3.72 -8.91 -8.54
N GLU A 252 -3.06 -7.78 -8.78
CA GLU A 252 -1.81 -7.38 -8.14
C GLU A 252 -2.02 -7.13 -6.64
N ALA A 253 -3.12 -6.47 -6.26
CA ALA A 253 -3.50 -6.26 -4.86
C ALA A 253 -3.86 -7.57 -4.15
N LEU A 254 -4.54 -8.49 -4.85
CA LEU A 254 -4.83 -9.84 -4.33
C LEU A 254 -3.55 -10.64 -4.05
N ALA A 255 -2.56 -10.56 -4.94
CA ALA A 255 -1.26 -11.21 -4.74
C ALA A 255 -0.54 -10.69 -3.49
N ALA A 256 -0.60 -9.37 -3.24
CA ALA A 256 -0.03 -8.76 -2.03
C ALA A 256 -0.70 -9.28 -0.75
N VAL A 257 -2.04 -9.36 -0.73
CA VAL A 257 -2.80 -9.91 0.40
C VAL A 257 -2.44 -11.37 0.67
N ALA A 258 -2.35 -12.19 -0.38
CA ALA A 258 -1.97 -13.60 -0.24
C ALA A 258 -0.55 -13.76 0.35
N ALA A 259 0.42 -12.97 -0.15
CA ALA A 259 1.78 -12.97 0.36
C ALA A 259 1.85 -12.54 1.84
N TYR A 260 1.10 -11.50 2.23
CA TYR A 260 1.01 -11.09 3.63
C TYR A 260 0.41 -12.18 4.52
N HIS A 261 -0.70 -12.80 4.13
CA HIS A 261 -1.31 -13.84 4.95
C HIS A 261 -0.36 -15.01 5.24
N GLN A 262 0.45 -15.40 4.24
CA GLN A 262 1.47 -16.43 4.43
C GLN A 262 2.59 -15.95 5.38
N ALA A 263 3.12 -14.74 5.17
CA ALA A 263 4.18 -14.20 6.03
C ALA A 263 3.71 -13.93 7.46
N ASN A 264 2.44 -13.56 7.65
CA ASN A 264 1.88 -13.19 8.94
C ASN A 264 1.74 -14.37 9.92
N ALA A 265 1.97 -15.61 9.48
CA ALA A 265 2.11 -16.76 10.38
C ALA A 265 3.25 -16.54 11.40
N ASP A 266 4.36 -15.93 10.95
CA ASP A 266 5.43 -15.41 11.80
C ASP A 266 6.13 -14.24 11.09
N ILE A 267 5.49 -13.07 11.11
CA ILE A 267 5.98 -11.90 10.38
C ILE A 267 7.36 -11.43 10.87
N ARG A 268 7.66 -11.63 12.16
CA ARG A 268 8.95 -11.27 12.74
C ARG A 268 10.05 -12.16 12.20
N ALA A 269 9.85 -13.48 12.18
CA ALA A 269 10.82 -14.40 11.58
C ALA A 269 11.00 -14.13 10.08
N ALA A 270 9.90 -13.91 9.35
CA ALA A 270 9.93 -13.60 7.92
C ALA A 270 10.75 -12.33 7.61
N LEU A 271 10.57 -11.26 8.39
CA LEU A 271 11.34 -10.02 8.25
C LEU A 271 12.82 -10.21 8.56
N ARG A 272 13.19 -11.05 9.53
CA ARG A 272 14.61 -11.35 9.82
C ARG A 272 15.27 -12.14 8.70
N ASP A 273 14.53 -13.00 8.02
CA ASP A 273 15.07 -13.89 6.99
C ASP A 273 15.05 -13.29 5.57
N CYS A 274 14.21 -12.27 5.32
CA CYS A 274 14.20 -11.60 4.02
C CYS A 274 15.54 -10.88 3.74
N ALA A 275 15.85 -10.68 2.45
CA ALA A 275 17.14 -10.15 2.02
C ALA A 275 17.50 -8.81 2.71
N SER A 276 16.56 -7.85 2.72
CA SER A 276 16.78 -6.52 3.30
C SER A 276 16.88 -6.58 4.84
N GLY A 277 16.15 -7.48 5.49
CA GLY A 277 16.27 -7.72 6.93
C GLY A 277 17.62 -8.31 7.32
N ARG A 278 18.08 -9.32 6.56
CA ARG A 278 19.42 -9.91 6.74
C ARG A 278 20.53 -8.90 6.49
N GLU A 279 20.35 -8.01 5.51
CA GLU A 279 21.28 -6.91 5.26
C GLU A 279 21.35 -5.94 6.43
N LEU A 280 20.22 -5.48 6.97
CA LEU A 280 20.19 -4.61 8.15
C LEU A 280 20.82 -5.28 9.38
N ILE A 281 20.49 -6.55 9.63
CA ILE A 281 21.06 -7.33 10.74
C ILE A 281 22.58 -7.47 10.56
N GLY A 282 23.03 -7.84 9.36
CA GLY A 282 24.45 -7.93 9.03
C GLY A 282 25.19 -6.58 9.13
N GLY A 283 24.47 -5.48 8.90
CA GLY A 283 24.95 -4.11 9.09
C GLY A 283 24.95 -3.63 10.54
N GLY A 284 24.49 -4.44 11.51
CA GLY A 284 24.46 -4.09 12.93
C GLY A 284 23.20 -3.33 13.38
N TYR A 285 22.09 -3.45 12.64
CA TYR A 285 20.81 -2.78 12.94
C TYR A 285 19.64 -3.77 13.13
N PRO A 286 19.77 -4.85 13.93
CA PRO A 286 18.68 -5.81 14.10
C PRO A 286 17.42 -5.17 14.73
N GLU A 287 17.57 -4.17 15.58
CA GLU A 287 16.45 -3.47 16.22
C GLU A 287 15.59 -2.67 15.23
N ASP A 288 16.12 -2.28 14.07
CA ASP A 288 15.33 -1.68 13.00
C ASP A 288 14.30 -2.69 12.46
N VAL A 289 14.73 -3.94 12.29
CA VAL A 289 13.87 -5.06 11.83
C VAL A 289 12.84 -5.41 12.91
N GLU A 290 13.25 -5.43 14.19
CA GLU A 290 12.32 -5.66 15.30
C GLU A 290 11.24 -4.58 15.39
N THR A 291 11.63 -3.32 15.18
CA THR A 291 10.70 -2.20 15.20
C THR A 291 9.70 -2.29 14.04
N ALA A 292 10.17 -2.67 12.84
CA ALA A 292 9.29 -2.90 11.70
C ALA A 292 8.29 -4.05 11.94
N ALA A 293 8.68 -5.06 12.72
CA ALA A 293 7.84 -6.20 13.08
C ALA A 293 6.78 -5.89 14.16
N GLU A 294 6.72 -4.67 14.71
CA GLU A 294 5.70 -4.23 15.68
C GLU A 294 4.31 -4.07 15.02
N LEU A 295 3.75 -5.17 14.51
CA LEU A 295 2.49 -5.20 13.76
C LEU A 295 1.35 -4.51 14.52
N ASN A 296 0.75 -3.50 13.89
CA ASN A 296 -0.37 -2.72 14.43
C ASN A 296 -0.13 -2.04 15.80
N ALA A 297 1.14 -1.78 16.16
CA ALA A 297 1.49 -1.10 17.41
C ALA A 297 1.20 0.42 17.40
N SER A 298 0.99 1.03 16.23
CA SER A 298 0.68 2.44 16.07
C SER A 298 -0.75 2.64 15.58
N SER A 299 -1.47 3.58 16.21
CA SER A 299 -2.78 4.05 15.77
C SER A 299 -2.72 5.31 14.90
N VAL A 300 -1.51 5.80 14.60
CA VAL A 300 -1.31 7.07 13.88
C VAL A 300 -1.14 6.83 12.39
N VAL A 301 -1.76 7.69 11.58
CA VAL A 301 -1.63 7.67 10.12
C VAL A 301 -0.84 8.89 9.68
N PRO A 302 0.43 8.75 9.26
CA PRO A 302 1.19 9.84 8.67
C PRO A 302 0.54 10.27 7.35
N LEU A 303 -0.05 11.47 7.32
CA LEU A 303 -0.65 12.09 6.14
C LEU A 303 0.29 13.20 5.64
N LEU A 304 0.66 13.14 4.36
CA LEU A 304 1.44 14.18 3.71
C LEU A 304 0.53 15.37 3.41
N ASP A 305 0.82 16.49 4.05
CA ASP A 305 0.10 17.76 3.87
C ASP A 305 1.10 18.88 3.56
N GLY A 306 0.96 19.46 2.37
CA GLY A 306 2.00 20.30 1.78
C GLY A 306 3.30 19.50 1.61
N GLU A 307 4.34 19.92 2.33
CA GLU A 307 5.69 19.36 2.21
C GLU A 307 6.07 18.38 3.33
N ARG A 308 5.16 18.11 4.28
CA ARG A 308 5.47 17.31 5.46
C ARG A 308 4.38 16.33 5.82
N PHE A 309 4.80 15.18 6.32
CA PHE A 309 3.93 14.25 7.00
C PHE A 309 3.62 14.75 8.41
N ARG A 310 2.33 14.70 8.75
CA ARG A 310 1.81 14.95 10.10
C ARG A 310 0.81 13.85 10.46
N PRO A 311 0.54 13.59 11.76
CA PRO A 311 -0.56 12.75 12.17
C PRO A 311 -1.86 13.21 11.51
N ALA A 312 -2.55 12.31 10.82
CA ALA A 312 -3.87 12.58 10.28
C ALA A 312 -4.82 12.90 11.43
N VAL A 313 -5.60 13.97 11.28
CA VAL A 313 -6.70 14.25 12.21
C VAL A 313 -7.78 13.18 12.04
N SER A 314 -8.36 12.77 13.17
CA SER A 314 -9.42 11.75 13.23
C SER A 314 -10.70 12.21 12.56
#